data_AF-A0A1D2S690-F1
#
_entry.id   AF-A0A1D2S690-F1
#
_cell.length_a   1.000
_cell.length_b   1.000
_cell.length_c   1.000
_cell.angle_alpha   90.00
_cell.angle_beta   90.00
_cell.angle_gamma   90.00
#
_symmetry.space_group_name_H-M   'P 1'
#
loop_
_entity.id
_entity.type
_entity.pdbx_description
1 polymer ?
#
loop_
_entity_poly.entity_id
_entity_poly.type
_entity_poly.pdbx_seq_one_letter_code
_entity_poly.pdbx_strand_id
1 'polypeptide(L)'
;MRTNIDIDDDLLAQAMQAGPYTSKKETVEAGLRLLARQAAYREILKWEGKLQWEGDDASDWVALNAQVQQAEPMGVQEPAAGYASRPSVPAKAMRGKARKPGAKSHAGG
;
A
#
# COMPACT_ATOMS: atom_id res chain seq x y z
N MET A 1 -4.41 34.64 18.33
CA MET A 1 -4.66 36.10 18.36
C MET A 1 -5.76 36.41 17.35
N ARG A 2 -6.66 37.36 17.65
CA ARG A 2 -7.66 37.83 16.67
C ARG A 2 -7.08 39.01 15.90
N THR A 3 -7.11 38.92 14.58
CA THR A 3 -6.61 39.96 13.67
C THR A 3 -7.63 40.11 12.54
N ASN A 4 -7.87 41.35 12.12
CA ASN A 4 -8.68 41.65 10.93
C ASN A 4 -7.73 41.86 9.75
N ILE A 5 -7.93 41.10 8.68
CA ILE A 5 -7.13 41.14 7.46
C ILE A 5 -8.08 41.00 6.27
N ASP A 6 -7.77 41.72 5.18
CA ASP A 6 -8.47 41.57 3.91
C ASP A 6 -7.85 40.41 3.12
N ILE A 7 -8.68 39.49 2.63
CA ILE A 7 -8.29 38.29 1.89
C ILE A 7 -9.14 38.20 0.63
N ASP A 8 -8.53 37.82 -0.48
CA ASP A 8 -9.23 37.51 -1.72
C ASP A 8 -10.20 36.32 -1.52
N ASP A 9 -11.47 36.51 -1.87
CA ASP A 9 -12.53 35.52 -1.69
C ASP A 9 -12.35 34.29 -2.60
N ASP A 10 -11.84 34.48 -3.82
CA ASP A 10 -11.59 33.38 -4.77
C ASP A 10 -10.43 32.52 -4.27
N LEU A 11 -9.39 33.14 -3.72
CA LEU A 11 -8.27 32.44 -3.08
C LEU A 11 -8.76 31.61 -1.88
N LEU A 12 -9.58 32.19 -1.03
CA LEU A 12 -10.10 31.50 0.14
C LEU A 12 -11.02 30.35 -0.25
N ALA A 13 -11.87 30.54 -1.26
CA ALA A 13 -12.73 29.49 -1.79
C ALA A 13 -11.93 28.31 -2.35
N GLN A 14 -10.88 28.58 -3.13
CA GLN A 14 -9.98 27.53 -3.63
C GLN A 14 -9.29 26.78 -2.49
N ALA A 15 -8.81 27.49 -1.47
CA ALA A 15 -8.17 26.86 -0.32
C ALA A 15 -9.15 26.00 0.50
N MET A 16 -10.40 26.45 0.65
CA MET A 16 -11.48 25.68 1.29
C MET A 16 -11.88 24.45 0.47
N GLN A 17 -11.85 24.52 -0.85
CA GLN A 17 -12.13 23.38 -1.73
C GLN A 17 -10.98 22.36 -1.77
N ALA A 18 -9.74 22.82 -1.63
CA ALA A 18 -8.55 21.98 -1.69
C ALA A 18 -8.35 21.08 -0.45
N GLY A 19 -8.98 21.41 0.68
CA GLY A 19 -8.82 20.69 1.94
C GLY A 19 -10.13 20.44 2.67
N PRO A 20 -10.14 19.63 3.74
CA PRO A 20 -11.32 19.34 4.53
C PRO A 20 -11.60 20.45 5.56
N TYR A 21 -11.67 21.72 5.13
CA TYR A 21 -11.84 22.86 6.05
C TYR A 21 -13.29 23.30 6.14
N THR A 22 -13.77 23.51 7.37
CA THR A 22 -15.17 23.88 7.61
C THR A 22 -15.34 25.38 7.84
N SER A 23 -14.26 26.08 8.18
CA SER A 23 -14.27 27.51 8.50
C SER A 23 -13.16 28.29 7.81
N LYS A 24 -13.42 29.59 7.58
CA LYS A 24 -12.42 30.53 7.06
C LYS A 24 -11.16 30.57 7.94
N LYS A 25 -11.35 30.58 9.27
CA LYS A 25 -10.25 30.58 10.25
C LYS A 25 -9.36 29.35 10.09
N GLU A 26 -9.96 28.16 10.04
CA GLU A 26 -9.25 26.90 9.94
C GLU A 26 -8.41 26.82 8.65
N THR A 27 -8.99 27.26 7.54
CA THR A 27 -8.31 27.33 6.24
C THR A 27 -7.08 28.23 6.31
N VAL A 28 -7.22 29.40 6.92
CA VAL A 28 -6.10 30.36 7.10
C VAL A 28 -5.03 29.78 8.03
N GLU A 29 -5.41 29.16 9.16
CA GLU A 29 -4.46 28.53 10.08
C GLU A 29 -3.70 27.37 9.41
N ALA A 30 -4.38 26.57 8.58
CA ALA A 30 -3.76 25.50 7.83
C ALA A 30 -2.76 26.03 6.78
N GLY A 31 -3.11 27.10 6.06
CA GLY A 31 -2.20 27.78 5.14
C GLY A 31 -0.95 28.34 5.83
N LEU A 32 -1.12 28.98 6.99
CA LEU A 32 0.00 29.51 7.79
C LEU A 32 0.91 28.38 8.31
N ARG A 33 0.33 27.25 8.75
CA ARG A 33 1.09 26.08 9.17
C ARG A 33 1.87 25.47 8.00
N LEU A 34 1.30 25.45 6.80
CA LEU A 34 2.00 24.98 5.60
C LEU A 34 3.21 25.85 5.27
N LEU A 35 3.08 27.19 5.34
CA LEU A 35 4.20 28.11 5.11
C LEU A 35 5.32 27.90 6.13
N ALA A 36 4.99 27.73 7.41
CA ALA A 36 5.99 27.43 8.44
C ALA A 36 6.72 26.12 8.16
N ARG A 37 6.01 25.08 7.71
CA ARG A 37 6.60 23.79 7.33
C ARG A 37 7.52 23.91 6.12
N GLN A 38 7.13 24.68 5.11
CA GLN A 38 7.98 24.94 3.94
C GLN A 38 9.26 25.68 4.31
N ALA A 39 9.19 26.64 5.24
CA ALA A 39 10.39 27.31 5.74
C ALA A 39 11.35 26.30 6.41
N ALA A 40 10.83 25.40 7.26
CA ALA A 40 11.63 24.36 7.88
C ALA A 40 12.30 23.44 6.84
N TYR A 41 11.59 23.08 5.78
CA TYR A 41 12.17 22.28 4.68
C TYR A 41 13.28 23.02 3.95
N ARG A 42 13.09 24.30 3.67
CA ARG A 42 14.15 25.14 3.07
C ARG A 42 15.40 25.19 3.94
N GLU A 43 15.26 25.21 5.26
CA GLU A 43 16.42 25.13 6.16
C GLU A 43 17.14 23.79 6.08
N ILE A 44 16.41 22.67 5.99
CA ILE A 44 17.00 21.34 5.81
C ILE A 44 17.77 21.26 4.48
N LEU A 45 17.19 21.77 3.39
CA LEU A 45 17.82 21.82 2.08
C LEU A 45 19.16 22.60 2.07
N LYS A 46 19.38 23.56 3.00
CA LYS A 46 20.68 24.24 3.11
C LYS A 46 21.82 23.32 3.53
N TRP A 47 21.51 22.17 4.11
CA TRP A 47 22.47 21.16 4.56
C TRP A 47 22.70 20.06 3.52
N GLU A 48 21.99 20.10 2.39
CA GLU A 48 22.22 19.18 1.28
C GLU A 48 23.67 19.27 0.79
N GLY A 49 24.33 18.11 0.66
CA GLY A 49 25.74 17.99 0.27
C GLY A 49 26.77 18.44 1.32
N LYS A 50 26.34 19.00 2.46
CA LYS A 50 27.23 19.39 3.58
C LYS A 50 27.32 18.35 4.67
N LEU A 51 26.28 17.51 4.79
CA LEU A 51 26.24 16.44 5.76
C LEU A 51 27.10 15.27 5.27
N GLN A 52 28.11 14.92 6.06
CA GLN A 52 28.85 13.69 5.88
C GLN A 52 27.97 12.56 6.40
N TRP A 53 27.41 11.78 5.47
CA TRP A 53 26.68 10.56 5.82
C TRP A 53 27.70 9.45 6.05
N GLU A 54 27.90 9.06 7.30
CA GLU A 54 28.77 7.94 7.67
C GLU A 54 27.94 6.65 7.57
N GLY A 55 27.89 6.06 6.37
CA GLY A 55 26.98 4.94 6.08
C GLY A 55 27.39 3.99 4.96
N ASP A 56 28.68 3.88 4.66
CA ASP A 56 29.32 2.72 3.99
C ASP A 56 30.55 2.36 4.85
N ASP A 57 30.90 1.12 5.19
CA ASP A 57 30.59 -0.16 4.52
C ASP A 57 30.74 -1.38 5.46
N ALA A 58 30.65 -1.20 6.79
CA ALA A 58 30.72 -2.30 7.75
C ALA A 58 29.88 -1.99 8.98
N SER A 59 28.57 -1.91 8.79
CA SER A 59 27.68 -2.02 9.94
C SER A 59 27.89 -3.39 10.58
N ASP A 60 28.02 -3.46 11.89
CA ASP A 60 28.22 -4.70 12.65
C ASP A 60 27.16 -5.80 12.37
N TRP A 61 26.02 -5.45 11.76
CA TRP A 61 25.04 -6.43 11.25
C TRP A 61 25.55 -7.26 10.07
N VAL A 62 26.47 -6.75 9.23
CA VAL A 62 27.01 -7.48 8.05
C VAL A 62 27.89 -8.61 8.56
N ALA A 63 28.76 -8.25 9.51
CA ALA A 63 29.70 -9.15 10.15
C ALA A 63 28.96 -10.23 10.94
N LEU A 64 27.86 -9.88 11.62
CA LEU A 64 27.03 -10.86 12.32
C LEU A 64 26.37 -11.85 11.35
N ASN A 65 25.85 -11.38 10.21
CA ASN A 65 25.24 -12.26 9.20
C ASN A 65 26.27 -13.20 8.54
N ALA A 66 27.49 -12.71 8.29
CA ALA A 66 28.58 -13.54 7.77
C ALA A 66 29.04 -14.63 8.76
N GLN A 67 29.07 -14.33 10.06
CA GLN A 67 29.38 -15.32 11.10
C GLN A 67 28.26 -16.35 11.26
N VAL A 68 26.99 -15.92 11.14
CA VAL A 68 25.82 -16.83 11.16
C VAL A 68 25.80 -17.77 9.96
N GLN A 69 26.34 -17.37 8.81
CA GLN A 69 26.44 -18.21 7.60
C GLN A 69 27.66 -19.15 7.61
N GLN A 70 28.70 -18.85 8.39
CA GLN A 70 29.89 -19.69 8.54
C GLN A 70 29.80 -20.67 9.71
N ALA A 71 28.88 -20.44 10.67
CA ALA A 71 28.49 -21.46 11.62
C ALA A 71 27.71 -22.55 10.86
N GLU A 72 28.24 -23.77 10.85
CA GLU A 72 27.65 -24.99 10.30
C GLU A 72 26.11 -24.96 10.37
N PRO A 73 25.37 -25.29 9.29
CA PRO A 73 23.93 -25.41 9.39
C PRO A 73 23.63 -26.57 10.35
N MET A 74 23.34 -26.25 11.60
CA MET A 74 22.57 -27.15 12.45
C MET A 74 21.25 -27.35 11.71
N GLY A 75 21.18 -28.45 10.97
CA GLY A 75 20.02 -28.79 10.16
C GLY A 75 18.80 -28.85 11.06
N VAL A 76 17.95 -27.84 10.99
CA VAL A 76 16.61 -27.92 11.52
C VAL A 76 15.87 -28.86 10.59
N GLN A 77 15.87 -30.16 10.93
CA GLN A 77 15.02 -31.14 10.26
C GLN A 77 13.58 -30.82 10.65
N GLU A 78 12.86 -30.19 9.74
CA GLU A 78 11.42 -30.04 9.86
C GLU A 78 10.80 -31.45 9.77
N PRO A 79 10.05 -31.90 10.79
CA PRO A 79 9.47 -33.24 10.76
C PRO A 79 8.54 -33.38 9.54
N ALA A 80 8.75 -34.42 8.75
CA ALA A 80 7.95 -34.67 7.56
C ALA A 80 6.45 -34.64 7.91
N ALA A 81 5.72 -33.76 7.24
CA ALA A 81 4.29 -33.59 7.43
C ALA A 81 3.54 -34.94 7.32
N GLY A 82 3.04 -35.44 8.45
CA GLY A 82 2.41 -36.76 8.56
C GLY A 82 0.98 -36.86 8.01
N TYR A 83 0.49 -35.87 7.25
CA TYR A 83 -0.85 -35.96 6.67
C TYR A 83 -0.79 -36.59 5.27
N ALA A 84 -1.38 -37.77 5.14
CA ALA A 84 -1.58 -38.41 3.84
C ALA A 84 -2.58 -37.59 3.02
N SER A 85 -2.14 -37.03 1.89
CA SER A 85 -3.06 -36.49 0.89
C SER A 85 -3.95 -37.63 0.39
N ARG A 86 -5.27 -37.51 0.63
CA ARG A 86 -6.26 -38.45 0.07
C ARG A 86 -6.23 -38.35 -1.46
N PRO A 87 -6.22 -39.48 -2.19
CA PRO A 87 -6.26 -39.43 -3.65
C PRO A 87 -7.57 -38.80 -4.11
N SER A 88 -7.47 -37.93 -5.11
CA SER A 88 -8.63 -37.36 -5.78
C SER A 88 -9.38 -38.47 -6.54
N VAL A 89 -10.68 -38.56 -6.32
CA VAL A 89 -11.55 -39.52 -7.04
C VAL A 89 -11.78 -38.94 -8.44
N PRO A 90 -11.54 -39.71 -9.52
CA PRO A 90 -11.79 -39.20 -10.87
C PRO A 90 -13.30 -39.07 -11.10
N ALA A 91 -13.73 -37.91 -11.62
CA ALA A 91 -15.11 -37.66 -11.99
C ALA A 91 -15.54 -38.62 -13.12
N LYS A 92 -16.59 -39.40 -12.87
CA LYS A 92 -17.17 -40.33 -13.86
C LYS A 92 -17.83 -39.52 -14.99
N ALA A 93 -17.25 -39.58 -16.18
CA ALA A 93 -17.83 -39.00 -17.39
C ALA A 93 -19.18 -39.69 -17.71
N MET A 94 -20.29 -38.95 -17.58
CA MET A 94 -21.60 -39.39 -18.08
C MET A 94 -21.63 -39.23 -19.60
N ARG A 95 -21.41 -40.35 -20.28
CA ARG A 95 -21.49 -40.50 -21.74
C ARG A 95 -22.96 -40.45 -22.14
N GLY A 96 -23.39 -39.32 -22.71
CA GLY A 96 -24.75 -39.14 -23.26
C GLY A 96 -25.03 -40.14 -24.39
N LYS A 97 -26.11 -40.91 -24.27
CA LYS A 97 -26.67 -41.72 -25.35
C LYS A 97 -27.92 -41.02 -25.88
N ALA A 98 -27.84 -40.63 -27.15
CA ALA A 98 -28.92 -40.00 -27.91
C ALA A 98 -30.19 -40.86 -27.97
N ARG A 99 -31.35 -40.19 -27.92
CA ARG A 99 -32.62 -40.67 -28.49
C ARG A 99 -33.27 -39.53 -29.29
N LYS A 100 -33.42 -39.77 -30.60
CA LYS A 100 -34.29 -39.05 -31.57
C LYS A 100 -35.57 -39.89 -31.76
N PRO A 101 -36.60 -39.45 -32.51
CA PRO A 101 -37.26 -38.14 -32.61
C PRO A 101 -38.82 -38.25 -32.63
N GLY A 102 -39.53 -37.12 -32.66
CA GLY A 102 -40.94 -37.02 -33.11
C GLY A 102 -41.90 -36.44 -32.05
N ALA A 103 -42.95 -35.69 -32.35
CA ALA A 103 -43.47 -35.06 -33.56
C ALA A 103 -44.66 -34.15 -33.15
N LYS A 104 -44.85 -33.02 -33.87
CA LYS A 104 -46.11 -32.22 -34.05
C LYS A 104 -46.64 -31.36 -32.87
N SER A 105 -46.66 -30.02 -33.04
CA SER A 105 -47.81 -29.12 -33.40
C SER A 105 -48.67 -28.75 -32.18
N HIS A 106 -49.07 -27.52 -31.86
CA HIS A 106 -49.62 -26.36 -32.60
C HIS A 106 -49.35 -25.09 -31.75
N ALA A 107 -48.92 -23.95 -32.31
CA ALA A 107 -49.72 -22.87 -32.91
C ALA A 107 -50.69 -22.12 -31.95
N GLY A 108 -50.38 -20.84 -31.71
CA GLY A 108 -51.37 -19.74 -31.78
C GLY A 108 -51.96 -19.24 -30.46
N GLY A 109 -51.91 -17.91 -30.29
CA GLY A 109 -52.64 -17.13 -29.29
C GLY A 109 -51.92 -15.85 -28.91
#